data_AF-A0A1E7DR18-F1
#
_entry.id   AF-A0A1E7DR18-F1
#
_cell.length_a   1.000
_cell.length_b   1.000
_cell.length_c   1.000
_cell.angle_alpha   90.00
_cell.angle_beta   90.00
_cell.angle_gamma   90.00
#
_symmetry.space_group_name_H-M   'P 1'
#
loop_
_entity.id
_entity.type
_entity.pdbx_description
1 polymer ?
#
loop_
_entity_poly.entity_id
_entity_poly.type
_entity_poly.pdbx_seq_one_letter_code
_entity_poly.pdbx_strand_id
1 'polypeptide(L)'
;MEMGEWRTIKIGDVTAIGYISNIQSYSWHEECIEFTKVGWIIGDTIEWRKPTQGIYEANRLNPAAKLLNQYQDKTTLIDLALLTKDKQWFEELTKEAVIS
;
A
#
# COMPACT_ATOMS: atom_id res chain seq x y z
N MET A 1 -10.08 -4.34 8.98
CA MET A 1 -9.13 -3.23 8.84
C MET A 1 -8.35 -3.16 10.14
N GLU A 2 -7.03 -3.05 10.11
CA GLU A 2 -6.18 -3.18 11.31
C GLU A 2 -5.04 -2.16 11.36
N MET A 3 -4.49 -1.90 12.55
CA MET A 3 -3.33 -1.02 12.71
C MET A 3 -2.13 -1.58 11.94
N GLY A 4 -1.38 -0.71 11.27
CA GLY A 4 -0.25 -1.07 10.40
C GLY A 4 -0.66 -1.50 8.99
N GLU A 5 -1.94 -1.73 8.73
CA GLU A 5 -2.41 -2.11 7.40
C GLU A 5 -2.22 -0.97 6.39
N TRP A 6 -1.68 -1.29 5.22
CA TRP A 6 -1.51 -0.32 4.15
C TRP A 6 -2.80 -0.08 3.39
N ARG A 7 -3.15 1.20 3.24
CA ARG A 7 -4.36 1.66 2.56
C ARG A 7 -4.03 2.80 1.60
N THR A 8 -4.98 3.08 0.73
CA THR A 8 -4.95 4.25 -0.17
C THR A 8 -6.17 5.12 0.07
N ILE A 9 -6.04 6.42 -0.20
CA ILE A 9 -7.14 7.38 -0.12
C ILE A 9 -7.06 8.37 -1.27
N LYS A 10 -8.21 8.67 -1.87
CA LYS A 10 -8.32 9.71 -2.90
C LYS A 10 -8.48 11.09 -2.26
N ILE A 11 -7.59 12.02 -2.60
CA ILE A 11 -7.59 13.41 -2.13
C ILE A 11 -7.56 14.30 -3.36
N GLY A 12 -8.73 14.83 -3.76
CA GLY A 12 -8.87 15.52 -5.04
C GLY A 12 -8.56 14.56 -6.19
N ASP A 13 -7.63 14.96 -7.06
CA ASP A 13 -7.22 14.17 -8.24
C ASP A 13 -6.03 13.23 -7.98
N VAL A 14 -5.46 13.25 -6.77
CA VAL A 14 -4.32 12.40 -6.40
C VAL A 14 -4.74 11.28 -5.45
N THR A 15 -4.01 10.16 -5.50
CA THR A 15 -4.18 9.05 -4.55
C THR A 15 -3.02 9.05 -3.57
N ALA A 16 -3.30 9.19 -2.28
CA ALA A 16 -2.29 9.04 -1.24
C ALA A 16 -2.20 7.58 -0.77
N ILE A 17 -0.99 7.13 -0.47
CA ILE A 17 -0.65 5.79 0.04
C ILE A 17 -0.09 5.97 1.45
N GLY A 18 -0.45 5.06 2.34
CA GLY A 18 -0.09 5.14 3.75
C GLY A 18 -0.48 3.89 4.51
N TYR A 19 -0.31 3.97 5.82
CA TYR A 19 -0.70 2.91 6.75
C TYR A 19 -1.58 3.47 7.87
N ILE A 20 -2.37 2.59 8.47
CA ILE A 20 -3.22 2.92 9.61
C ILE A 20 -2.35 3.06 10.86
N SER A 21 -2.24 4.28 11.39
CA SER A 21 -1.50 4.52 12.62
C SER A 21 -2.33 4.31 13.87
N ASN A 22 -3.66 4.43 13.79
CA ASN A 22 -4.57 4.25 14.92
C ASN A 22 -6.01 4.04 14.45
N ILE A 23 -6.82 3.33 15.25
CA ILE A 23 -8.26 3.11 15.00
C ILE A 23 -9.03 3.63 16.21
N GLN A 24 -9.85 4.65 16.00
CA GLN A 24 -10.68 5.24 17.05
C GLN A 24 -12.15 4.89 16.78
N SER A 25 -12.74 4.10 17.67
CA SER A 25 -14.17 3.82 17.66
C SER A 25 -14.87 4.83 18.59
N TYR A 26 -15.64 5.75 18.02
CA TYR A 26 -16.54 6.58 18.79
C TYR A 26 -17.88 5.85 18.92
N SER A 27 -18.39 5.75 20.14
CA SER A 27 -19.56 4.94 20.50
C SER A 27 -20.88 5.34 19.82
N TRP A 28 -20.92 6.42 19.04
CA TRP A 28 -22.13 6.99 18.42
C TRP A 28 -22.01 7.32 16.93
N HIS A 29 -20.81 7.27 16.32
CA HIS A 29 -20.61 7.50 14.87
C HIS A 29 -19.41 6.72 14.33
N GLU A 30 -19.42 6.56 12.99
CA GLU A 30 -18.52 5.79 12.14
C GLU A 30 -17.06 5.72 12.61
N GLU A 31 -16.41 4.57 12.38
CA GLU A 31 -15.01 4.35 12.73
C GLU A 31 -14.10 5.42 12.09
N CYS A 32 -13.45 6.21 12.94
CA CYS A 32 -12.46 7.21 12.54
C CYS A 32 -11.08 6.57 12.59
N ILE A 33 -10.35 6.70 11.48
CA ILE A 33 -9.07 6.04 11.29
C ILE A 33 -8.00 7.09 11.13
N GLU A 34 -7.00 6.99 11.99
CA GLU A 34 -5.79 7.77 11.86
C GLU A 34 -4.90 7.12 10.81
N PHE A 35 -4.62 7.86 9.75
CA PHE A 35 -3.93 7.39 8.57
C PHE A 35 -2.68 8.23 8.31
N THR A 36 -1.52 7.57 8.35
CA THR A 36 -0.24 8.19 8.07
C THR A 36 0.09 8.02 6.59
N LYS A 37 0.02 9.13 5.85
CA LYS A 37 0.33 9.20 4.42
C LYS A 37 1.84 9.29 4.23
N VAL A 38 2.40 8.46 3.36
CA VAL A 38 3.86 8.41 3.09
C VAL A 38 4.20 8.60 1.62
N GLY A 39 3.24 8.40 0.72
CA GLY A 39 3.43 8.54 -0.73
C GLY A 39 2.18 9.06 -1.42
N TRP A 40 2.37 9.66 -2.60
CA TRP A 40 1.30 10.18 -3.45
C TRP A 40 1.50 9.68 -4.86
N ILE A 41 0.43 9.20 -5.47
CA ILE A 41 0.38 8.82 -6.87
C ILE A 41 -0.05 10.04 -7.66
N ILE A 42 0.83 10.51 -8.52
CA ILE A 42 0.62 11.68 -9.37
C ILE A 42 0.89 11.21 -10.81
N GLY A 43 -0.17 11.02 -11.58
CA GLY A 43 -0.07 10.30 -12.85
C GLY A 43 0.30 8.83 -12.62
N ASP A 44 1.38 8.37 -13.24
CA ASP A 44 1.86 6.98 -13.18
C ASP A 44 3.08 6.78 -12.26
N THR A 45 3.40 7.77 -11.41
CA THR A 45 4.55 7.72 -10.51
C THR A 45 4.14 7.89 -9.05
N ILE A 46 4.87 7.20 -8.16
CA ILE A 46 4.79 7.44 -6.72
C ILE A 46 5.83 8.48 -6.33
N GLU A 47 5.37 9.59 -5.76
CA GLU A 47 6.19 10.54 -5.03
C GLU A 47 6.14 10.23 -3.53
N TRP A 48 7.27 9.75 -2.99
CA TRP A 48 7.45 9.59 -1.55
C TRP A 48 7.67 10.94 -0.89
N ARG A 49 6.93 11.23 0.19
CA ARG A 49 7.09 12.49 0.94
C ARG A 49 7.16 12.21 2.43
N LYS A 50 7.47 13.25 3.21
CA LYS A 50 7.52 13.15 4.66
C LYS A 50 6.16 12.62 5.20
N PRO A 51 6.18 11.64 6.11
CA PRO A 51 4.97 11.09 6.70
C PRO A 51 4.07 12.19 7.28
N THR A 52 2.80 12.18 6.88
CA THR A 52 1.81 13.17 7.34
C THR A 52 0.55 12.45 7.82
N GLN A 53 0.21 12.64 9.10
CA GLN A 53 -0.98 12.08 9.71
C GLN A 53 -2.26 12.79 9.24
N GLY A 54 -3.39 12.12 9.34
CA GLY A 54 -4.71 12.69 9.14
C GLY A 54 -5.78 11.71 9.61
N ILE A 55 -6.95 12.23 9.96
CA ILE A 55 -8.08 11.42 10.42
C ILE A 55 -9.10 11.33 9.29
N TYR A 56 -9.56 10.12 8.99
CA TYR A 56 -10.49 9.85 7.90
C TYR A 56 -11.53 8.81 8.33
N GLU A 57 -12.71 8.87 7.73
CA GLU A 57 -13.70 7.80 7.84
C GLU A 57 -13.17 6.52 7.18
N ALA A 58 -13.44 5.37 7.80
CA ALA A 58 -13.00 4.06 7.31
C ALA A 58 -13.45 3.77 5.86
N ASN A 59 -14.63 4.25 5.47
CA ASN A 59 -15.22 4.06 4.14
C ASN A 59 -14.41 4.74 3.01
N ARG A 60 -13.53 5.69 3.32
CA ARG A 60 -12.69 6.41 2.33
C ARG A 60 -11.38 5.68 2.03
N LEU A 61 -11.02 4.69 2.85
CA LEU A 61 -9.77 3.94 2.75
C LEU A 61 -9.94 2.69 1.89
N ASN A 62 -9.18 2.63 0.80
CA ASN A 62 -9.19 1.50 -0.12
C ASN A 62 -7.98 0.56 0.15
N PRO A 63 -8.08 -0.74 -0.14
CA PRO A 63 -6.94 -1.66 -0.04
C PRO A 63 -5.75 -1.18 -0.89
N ALA A 64 -4.53 -1.23 -0.35
CA ALA A 64 -3.32 -0.86 -1.09
C ALA A 64 -2.58 -2.06 -1.70
N ALA A 65 -2.97 -3.31 -1.39
CA ALA A 65 -2.20 -4.51 -1.72
C ALA A 65 -1.83 -4.61 -3.21
N LYS A 66 -2.81 -4.46 -4.11
CA LYS A 66 -2.56 -4.51 -5.56
C LYS A 66 -1.59 -3.43 -6.02
N LEU A 67 -1.70 -2.24 -5.44
CA LEU A 67 -0.87 -1.11 -5.79
C LEU A 67 0.56 -1.28 -5.30
N LEU A 68 0.73 -1.68 -4.04
CA LEU A 68 2.05 -1.97 -3.50
C LEU A 68 2.75 -3.11 -4.26
N ASN A 69 2.02 -4.15 -4.64
CA ASN A 69 2.57 -5.23 -5.48
C ASN A 69 3.10 -4.74 -6.83
N GLN A 70 2.47 -3.73 -7.43
CA GLN A 70 2.90 -3.13 -8.70
C GLN A 70 4.20 -2.32 -8.56
N TYR A 71 4.35 -1.60 -7.45
CA TYR A 71 5.50 -0.70 -7.23
C TYR A 71 6.62 -1.32 -6.39
N GLN A 72 6.44 -2.53 -5.86
CA GLN A 72 7.46 -3.21 -5.08
C GLN A 72 8.61 -3.66 -5.99
N ASP A 73 9.83 -3.25 -5.66
CA ASP A 73 11.03 -3.85 -6.25
C ASP A 73 11.15 -5.30 -5.76
N LYS A 74 10.99 -6.23 -6.70
CA LYS A 74 11.04 -7.68 -6.44
C LYS A 74 12.42 -8.28 -6.68
N THR A 75 13.41 -7.49 -7.12
CA THR A 75 14.74 -7.97 -7.51
C THR A 75 15.38 -8.82 -6.41
N THR A 76 15.42 -8.31 -5.18
CA THR A 76 15.99 -9.03 -4.03
C THR A 76 15.24 -10.34 -3.72
N LEU A 77 13.91 -10.38 -3.91
CA LEU A 77 13.12 -11.59 -3.70
C LEU A 77 13.37 -12.62 -4.80
N ILE A 78 13.54 -12.16 -6.04
CA ILE A 78 13.91 -13.01 -7.18
C ILE A 78 15.29 -13.62 -6.98
N ASP A 79 16.27 -12.82 -6.57
CA ASP A 79 17.63 -13.29 -6.26
C ASP A 79 17.61 -14.34 -5.14
N LEU A 80 16.80 -14.11 -4.10
CA LEU A 80 16.65 -15.06 -3.00
C LEU A 80 16.01 -16.38 -3.47
N ALA A 81 14.99 -16.32 -4.33
CA ALA A 81 14.36 -17.51 -4.91
C ALA A 81 15.35 -18.33 -5.75
N LEU A 82 16.23 -17.66 -6.50
CA LEU A 82 17.32 -18.30 -7.24
C LEU A 82 18.34 -18.96 -6.30
N LEU A 83 18.75 -18.27 -5.23
CA LEU A 83 19.69 -18.78 -4.22
C LEU A 83 19.15 -20.04 -3.52
N THR A 84 17.87 -20.06 -3.18
CA THR A 84 17.23 -21.21 -2.53
C THR A 84 16.80 -22.30 -3.50
N LYS A 85 16.93 -22.07 -4.81
CA LYS A 85 16.47 -22.96 -5.90
C LYS A 85 14.96 -23.25 -5.84
N ASP A 86 14.19 -22.31 -5.33
CA ASP A 86 12.73 -22.41 -5.26
C ASP A 86 12.11 -21.96 -6.60
N LYS A 87 11.88 -22.94 -7.48
CA LYS A 87 11.33 -22.70 -8.81
C LYS A 87 9.92 -22.11 -8.77
N GLN A 88 9.05 -22.60 -7.88
CA GLN A 88 7.67 -22.16 -7.83
C GLN A 88 7.61 -20.68 -7.43
N TRP A 89 8.37 -20.32 -6.40
CA TRP A 89 8.42 -18.94 -5.91
C TRP A 89 9.03 -17.98 -6.95
N PHE A 90 10.07 -18.41 -7.66
CA PHE A 90 10.62 -17.64 -8.79
C PHE A 90 9.58 -17.38 -9.89
N GLU A 91 8.80 -18.39 -10.28
CA GLU A 91 7.74 -18.25 -11.29
C GLU A 91 6.63 -17.30 -10.83
N GLU A 92 6.26 -17.33 -9.54
CA GLU A 92 5.26 -16.41 -8.96
C GLU A 92 5.75 -14.95 -8.97
N LEU A 93 7.01 -14.70 -8.61
CA LEU A 93 7.60 -13.36 -8.58
C LEU A 93 7.78 -12.76 -9.99
N THR A 94 8.03 -13.60 -10.99
CA THR A 94 8.31 -13.17 -12.38
C THR A 94 7.06 -13.12 -13.27
N LYS A 95 5.97 -13.82 -12.94
CA LYS A 95 4.72 -13.84 -13.74
C LYS A 95 4.09 -12.47 -13.95
N GLU A 96 4.19 -11.55 -12.98
CA GLU A 96 3.68 -10.17 -13.14
C GLU A 96 4.61 -9.27 -13.95
N ALA A 97 5.90 -9.62 -14.11
CA ALA A 97 6.86 -8.81 -14.85
C ALA A 97 6.78 -9.01 -16.37
N VAL A 98 6.02 -10.01 -16.85
CA VAL A 98 5.98 -10.42 -18.28
C VAL A 98 4.74 -9.92 -19.02
N ILE A 99 3.97 -8.96 -18.48
CA ILE A 99 2.91 -8.30 -19.25
C ILE A 99 3.34 -6.87 -19.58
N SER A 100 3.62 -6.69 -20.87
CA SER A 100 3.93 -5.47 -21.63
C SER A 100 3.02 -4.29 -21.38
#